data_AF-A0A1F4SED4-F1
#
_entry.id   AF-A0A1F4SED4-F1
#
_cell.length_a   1.000
_cell.length_b   1.000
_cell.length_c   1.000
_cell.angle_alpha   90.00
_cell.angle_beta   90.00
_cell.angle_gamma   90.00
#
_symmetry.space_group_name_H-M   'P 1'
#
loop_
_entity.id
_entity.type
_entity.pdbx_description
1 polymer ?
#
loop_
_entity_poly.entity_id
_entity_poly.type
_entity_poly.pdbx_seq_one_letter_code
_entity_poly.pdbx_strand_id
1 'polypeptide(L)'
;MLFARMFFVLFFLTTVVFAFTSEVVVFPSDKIQGEGPFPYNYRIIDDHIHAGGHPLNPKNNLRNNDEQALHILKYLKSKGVETIIDLDNTSSIYFRYKRLLREAGLECFFVPMNADKTPNKEEWLDIKEAMKDPVYLHCKWGADRTGAIIARYLVEVRGYSPKQAFEAVITGGTHAGTLGGLKAEKYQKLVKFFWPDYSPKLLSRK
;
A
#
# COMPACT_ATOMS: atom_id res chain seq x y z
N MET A 1 -19.29 -8.75 -67.01
CA MET A 1 -20.02 -8.85 -65.73
C MET A 1 -19.18 -9.62 -64.73
N LEU A 2 -18.64 -8.95 -63.71
CA LEU A 2 -18.61 -9.36 -62.29
C LEU A 2 -17.59 -8.46 -61.55
N PHE A 3 -18.09 -7.50 -60.77
CA PHE A 3 -17.27 -6.76 -59.80
C PHE A 3 -17.27 -7.53 -58.48
N ALA A 4 -16.12 -8.02 -58.05
CA ALA A 4 -15.93 -8.60 -56.72
C ALA A 4 -15.81 -7.45 -55.70
N ARG A 5 -16.77 -7.35 -54.77
CA ARG A 5 -16.69 -6.42 -53.64
C ARG A 5 -16.00 -7.11 -52.46
N MET A 6 -14.80 -6.64 -52.16
CA MET A 6 -14.02 -7.04 -50.98
C MET A 6 -14.54 -6.26 -49.76
N PHE A 7 -15.16 -6.96 -48.81
CA PHE A 7 -15.60 -6.37 -47.54
C PHE A 7 -14.45 -6.47 -46.53
N PHE A 8 -13.85 -5.33 -46.16
CA PHE A 8 -12.97 -5.22 -45.01
C PHE A 8 -13.84 -5.02 -43.75
N VAL A 9 -13.91 -6.03 -42.90
CA VAL A 9 -14.55 -5.91 -41.58
C VAL A 9 -13.49 -5.45 -40.59
N LEU A 10 -13.57 -4.18 -40.19
CA LEU A 10 -12.69 -3.58 -39.19
C LEU A 10 -13.26 -3.90 -37.79
N PHE A 11 -12.63 -4.84 -37.08
CA PHE A 11 -12.93 -5.11 -35.68
C PHE A 11 -12.34 -4.01 -34.80
N PHE A 12 -13.17 -3.07 -34.35
CA PHE A 12 -12.80 -2.20 -33.22
C PHE A 12 -12.91 -3.04 -31.94
N LEU A 13 -11.77 -3.50 -31.42
CA LEU A 13 -11.67 -3.93 -30.02
C LEU A 13 -11.83 -2.68 -29.14
N THR A 14 -13.05 -2.37 -28.75
CA THR A 14 -13.29 -1.45 -27.63
C THR A 14 -12.88 -2.20 -26.36
N THR A 15 -11.68 -1.92 -25.85
CA THR A 15 -11.31 -2.30 -24.49
C THR A 15 -12.25 -1.57 -23.55
N VAL A 16 -13.24 -2.29 -23.02
CA VAL A 16 -14.07 -1.76 -21.94
C VAL A 16 -13.18 -1.74 -20.70
N VAL A 17 -12.56 -0.58 -20.44
CA VAL A 17 -11.87 -0.33 -19.17
C VAL A 17 -12.97 -0.17 -18.12
N PHE A 18 -13.39 -1.27 -17.51
CA PHE A 18 -14.14 -1.19 -16.27
C PHE A 18 -13.17 -0.65 -15.21
N ALA A 19 -13.27 0.65 -14.94
CA ALA A 19 -12.69 1.24 -13.74
C ALA A 19 -13.46 0.69 -12.53
N PHE A 20 -13.12 -0.53 -12.11
CA PHE A 20 -13.58 -1.04 -10.81
C PHE A 20 -13.02 -0.11 -9.74
N THR A 21 -13.93 0.54 -9.01
CA THR A 21 -13.60 1.32 -7.81
C THR A 21 -12.77 0.43 -6.89
N SER A 22 -11.69 0.98 -6.33
CA SER A 22 -10.86 0.20 -5.40
C SER A 22 -11.66 -0.15 -4.14
N GLU A 23 -11.62 -1.41 -3.75
CA GLU A 23 -12.32 -1.95 -2.59
C GLU A 23 -11.39 -1.95 -1.37
N VAL A 24 -11.95 -1.70 -0.18
CA VAL A 24 -11.18 -1.69 1.06
C VAL A 24 -11.93 -2.43 2.16
N VAL A 25 -11.25 -3.36 2.79
CA VAL A 25 -11.69 -4.01 4.02
C VAL A 25 -10.95 -3.37 5.19
N VAL A 26 -11.70 -2.68 6.05
CA VAL A 26 -11.22 -2.15 7.33
C VAL A 26 -11.70 -3.01 8.49
N PHE A 27 -10.92 -3.04 9.57
CA PHE A 27 -11.22 -3.82 10.76
C PHE A 27 -11.51 -2.90 11.95
N PRO A 28 -12.29 -3.38 12.95
CA PRO A 28 -12.52 -2.66 14.19
C PRO A 28 -11.20 -2.23 14.84
N SER A 29 -11.15 -1.00 15.33
CA SER A 29 -9.93 -0.37 15.85
C SER A 29 -9.32 -1.14 17.01
N ASP A 30 -10.13 -1.78 17.86
CA ASP A 30 -9.70 -2.64 18.96
C ASP A 30 -8.97 -3.90 18.50
N LYS A 31 -9.22 -4.38 17.27
CA LYS A 31 -8.60 -5.59 16.71
C LYS A 31 -7.27 -5.33 16.03
N ILE A 32 -7.00 -4.09 15.61
CA ILE A 32 -5.80 -3.74 14.83
C ILE A 32 -4.77 -2.96 15.65
N GLN A 33 -4.56 -3.40 16.89
CA GLN A 33 -3.61 -2.80 17.83
C GLN A 33 -2.18 -3.38 17.71
N GLY A 34 -1.95 -4.33 16.81
CA GLY A 34 -0.66 -5.01 16.65
C GLY A 34 -0.39 -6.08 17.71
N GLU A 35 -1.46 -6.55 18.37
CA GLU A 35 -1.44 -7.63 19.38
C GLU A 35 -1.85 -8.98 18.77
N GLY A 36 -1.94 -9.05 17.43
CA GLY A 36 -2.28 -10.26 16.69
C GLY A 36 -3.77 -10.60 16.69
N PRO A 37 -4.26 -11.34 15.69
CA PRO A 37 -3.52 -11.74 14.49
C PRO A 37 -3.23 -10.55 13.55
N PHE A 38 -3.90 -9.41 13.74
CA PHE A 38 -3.72 -8.25 12.87
C PHE A 38 -2.52 -7.38 13.27
N PRO A 39 -1.75 -6.88 12.29
CA PRO A 39 -0.84 -5.77 12.50
C PRO A 39 -1.54 -4.51 13.02
N TYR A 40 -0.75 -3.55 13.51
CA TYR A 40 -1.27 -2.23 13.86
C TYR A 40 -1.87 -1.54 12.63
N ASN A 41 -3.03 -0.88 12.74
CA ASN A 41 -3.65 -0.11 11.64
C ASN A 41 -3.89 -0.91 10.35
N TYR A 42 -4.20 -2.20 10.50
CA TYR A 42 -4.37 -3.14 9.40
C TYR A 42 -5.64 -2.90 8.57
N ARG A 43 -5.50 -3.08 7.25
CA ARG A 43 -6.58 -3.09 6.26
C ARG A 43 -6.15 -3.89 5.03
N ILE A 44 -7.10 -4.16 4.14
CA ILE A 44 -6.85 -4.84 2.86
C ILE A 44 -7.40 -3.96 1.75
N ILE A 45 -6.61 -3.73 0.70
CA ILE A 45 -7.00 -2.99 -0.49
C ILE A 45 -7.08 -3.99 -1.65
N ASP A 46 -8.19 -3.98 -2.37
CA ASP A 46 -8.48 -4.84 -3.52
C ASP A 46 -8.24 -6.33 -3.26
N ASP A 47 -8.54 -6.80 -2.04
CA ASP A 47 -8.41 -8.19 -1.58
C ASP A 47 -6.99 -8.78 -1.46
N HIS A 48 -5.97 -8.18 -2.09
CA HIS A 48 -4.60 -8.74 -2.13
C HIS A 48 -3.54 -7.80 -1.53
N ILE A 49 -3.78 -6.50 -1.43
CA ILE A 49 -2.83 -5.56 -0.81
C ILE A 49 -3.15 -5.45 0.67
N HIS A 50 -2.51 -6.27 1.47
CA HIS A 50 -2.57 -6.13 2.92
C HIS A 50 -1.69 -4.95 3.35
N ALA A 51 -2.19 -4.07 4.21
CA ALA A 51 -1.44 -2.88 4.60
C ALA A 51 -1.58 -2.57 6.09
N GLY A 52 -0.50 -2.13 6.74
CA GLY A 52 -0.49 -1.87 8.18
C GLY A 52 0.84 -1.36 8.71
N GLY A 53 0.97 -1.37 10.04
CA GLY A 53 2.17 -1.02 10.78
C GLY A 53 3.12 -2.20 10.94
N HIS A 54 4.28 -1.95 11.51
CA HIS A 54 5.33 -2.95 11.63
C HIS A 54 4.86 -4.15 12.49
N PRO A 55 5.09 -5.42 12.10
CA PRO A 55 4.67 -6.59 12.89
C PRO A 55 5.27 -6.68 14.30
N LEU A 56 6.40 -6.02 14.51
CA LEU A 56 6.99 -5.81 15.86
C LEU A 56 6.21 -4.81 16.75
N ASN A 57 5.14 -4.22 16.23
CA ASN A 57 4.22 -3.26 16.84
C ASN A 57 4.83 -1.89 17.18
N PRO A 58 4.42 -0.80 16.51
CA PRO A 58 4.91 0.53 16.83
C PRO A 58 4.46 1.04 18.21
N LYS A 59 3.32 0.58 18.74
CA LYS A 59 2.71 1.05 20.00
C LYS A 59 3.55 0.74 21.23
N ASN A 60 4.30 -0.38 21.18
CA ASN A 60 5.22 -0.79 22.24
C ASN A 60 6.70 -0.55 21.88
N ASN A 61 6.97 0.39 20.96
CA ASN A 61 8.32 0.69 20.48
C ASN A 61 9.02 -0.49 19.80
N LEU A 62 8.29 -1.26 18.98
CA LEU A 62 8.80 -2.41 18.22
C LEU A 62 9.27 -3.58 19.11
N ARG A 63 8.57 -3.78 20.22
CA ARG A 63 8.92 -4.74 21.29
C ARG A 63 7.96 -5.93 21.40
N ASN A 64 7.07 -6.18 20.43
CA ASN A 64 6.42 -7.49 20.37
C ASN A 64 7.49 -8.57 20.48
N ASN A 65 7.25 -9.61 21.28
CA ASN A 65 8.14 -10.77 21.35
C ASN A 65 8.09 -11.55 20.02
N ASP A 66 8.99 -12.52 19.85
CA ASP A 66 9.10 -13.29 18.61
C ASP A 66 7.83 -14.09 18.32
N GLU A 67 7.21 -14.70 19.33
CA GLU A 67 5.95 -15.46 19.20
C GLU A 67 4.82 -14.59 18.65
N GLN A 68 4.61 -13.41 19.22
CA GLN A 68 3.58 -12.47 18.79
C GLN A 68 3.83 -11.97 17.36
N ALA A 69 5.09 -11.67 17.03
CA ALA A 69 5.46 -11.25 15.69
C ALA A 69 5.22 -12.38 14.67
N LEU A 70 5.62 -13.61 15.00
CA LEU A 70 5.40 -14.79 14.17
C LEU A 70 3.92 -15.10 14.00
N HIS A 71 3.08 -14.90 15.02
CA HIS A 71 1.64 -15.07 14.91
C HIS A 71 1.06 -14.13 13.84
N ILE A 72 1.44 -12.85 13.85
CA ILE A 72 1.04 -11.88 12.83
C ILE A 72 1.56 -12.28 11.44
N LEU A 73 2.84 -12.64 11.33
CA LEU A 73 3.46 -13.02 10.06
C LEU A 73 2.84 -14.30 9.46
N LYS A 74 2.57 -15.31 10.28
CA LYS A 74 1.89 -16.55 9.86
C LYS A 74 0.44 -16.30 9.45
N TYR A 75 -0.24 -15.36 10.12
CA TYR A 75 -1.56 -14.92 9.68
C TYR A 75 -1.51 -14.26 8.30
N LEU A 76 -0.53 -13.37 8.04
CA LEU A 76 -0.36 -12.78 6.70
C LEU A 76 -0.07 -13.87 5.65
N LYS A 77 0.83 -14.81 5.95
CA LYS A 77 1.14 -15.95 5.09
C LYS A 77 -0.10 -16.80 4.78
N SER A 78 -0.97 -17.03 5.77
CA SER A 78 -2.22 -17.79 5.56
C SER A 78 -3.27 -17.04 4.74
N LYS A 79 -3.10 -15.73 4.53
CA LYS A 79 -3.87 -14.93 3.56
C LYS A 79 -3.27 -14.92 2.15
N GLY A 80 -2.22 -15.71 1.92
CA GLY A 80 -1.55 -15.82 0.63
C GLY A 80 -0.45 -14.79 0.41
N VAL A 81 -0.11 -13.97 1.43
CA VAL A 81 1.01 -13.03 1.33
C VAL A 81 2.31 -13.81 1.20
N GLU A 82 3.02 -13.61 0.11
CA GLU A 82 4.36 -14.15 -0.13
C GLU A 82 5.46 -13.11 0.16
N THR A 83 5.17 -11.84 -0.20
CA THR A 83 6.14 -10.74 -0.15
C THR A 83 5.74 -9.66 0.84
N ILE A 84 6.69 -9.28 1.70
CA ILE A 84 6.61 -8.10 2.57
C ILE A 84 7.28 -6.92 1.87
N ILE A 85 6.57 -5.81 1.70
CA ILE A 85 7.14 -4.54 1.25
C ILE A 85 7.41 -3.69 2.50
N ASP A 86 8.68 -3.66 2.93
CA ASP A 86 9.12 -2.97 4.15
C ASP A 86 9.64 -1.57 3.82
N LEU A 87 8.85 -0.56 4.20
CA LEU A 87 9.17 0.86 4.04
C LEU A 87 9.82 1.47 5.28
N ASP A 88 9.94 0.72 6.38
CA ASP A 88 10.54 1.22 7.61
C ASP A 88 12.06 1.29 7.51
N ASN A 89 12.68 2.12 8.35
CA ASN A 89 14.13 2.35 8.33
C ASN A 89 14.76 2.20 9.72
N THR A 90 14.07 1.53 10.66
CA THR A 90 14.60 1.29 12.01
C THR A 90 15.69 0.21 11.98
N SER A 91 16.95 0.62 11.95
CA SER A 91 18.09 -0.31 11.83
C SER A 91 18.24 -1.28 13.01
N SER A 92 17.84 -0.88 14.22
CA SER A 92 18.02 -1.69 15.44
C SER A 92 17.25 -3.01 15.45
N ILE A 93 16.21 -3.13 14.62
CA ILE A 93 15.39 -4.34 14.51
C ILE A 93 15.69 -5.19 13.27
N TYR A 94 16.55 -4.71 12.35
CA TYR A 94 16.71 -5.28 11.01
C TYR A 94 17.03 -6.78 11.03
N PHE A 95 18.08 -7.19 11.75
CA PHE A 95 18.49 -8.60 11.80
C PHE A 95 17.44 -9.50 12.46
N ARG A 96 16.80 -9.00 13.52
CA ARG A 96 15.72 -9.71 14.21
C ARG A 96 14.53 -9.91 13.29
N TYR A 97 14.09 -8.85 12.62
CA TYR A 97 12.94 -8.92 11.72
C TYR A 97 13.21 -9.83 10.52
N LYS A 98 14.39 -9.70 9.89
CA LYS A 98 14.82 -10.59 8.80
C LYS A 98 14.82 -12.08 9.20
N ARG A 99 15.22 -12.41 10.44
CA ARG A 99 15.12 -13.77 10.96
C ARG A 99 13.67 -14.24 11.03
N LEU A 100 12.77 -13.43 11.59
CA LEU A 100 11.34 -13.77 11.77
C LEU A 100 10.63 -13.93 10.43
N LEU A 101 10.95 -13.10 9.43
CA LEU A 101 10.41 -13.24 8.08
C LEU A 101 10.81 -14.58 7.45
N ARG A 102 12.09 -14.97 7.55
CA ARG A 102 12.57 -16.27 7.09
C ARG A 102 11.88 -17.43 7.81
N GLU A 103 11.71 -17.32 9.12
CA GLU A 103 11.03 -18.35 9.92
C GLU A 103 9.53 -18.48 9.55
N ALA A 104 8.88 -17.38 9.17
CA ALA A 104 7.52 -17.39 8.66
C ALA A 104 7.39 -17.79 7.18
N GLY A 105 8.51 -18.00 6.47
CA GLY A 105 8.51 -18.32 5.04
C GLY A 105 8.05 -17.15 4.15
N LEU A 106 8.42 -15.93 4.53
CA LEU A 106 8.07 -14.69 3.82
C LEU A 106 9.30 -14.04 3.20
N GLU A 107 9.16 -13.57 1.98
CA GLU A 107 10.17 -12.75 1.31
C GLU A 107 10.06 -11.28 1.75
N CYS A 108 11.16 -10.55 1.65
CA CYS A 108 11.22 -9.15 2.04
C CYS A 108 11.80 -8.30 0.93
N PHE A 109 10.97 -7.42 0.38
CA PHE A 109 11.41 -6.33 -0.46
C PHE A 109 11.56 -5.05 0.36
N PHE A 110 12.81 -4.72 0.68
CA PHE A 110 13.16 -3.61 1.55
C PHE A 110 13.37 -2.31 0.76
N VAL A 111 12.45 -1.34 0.91
CA VAL A 111 12.49 -0.04 0.21
C VAL A 111 12.34 1.08 1.24
N PRO A 112 13.40 1.43 1.99
CA PRO A 112 13.29 2.31 3.14
C PRO A 112 12.89 3.73 2.72
N MET A 113 11.75 4.18 3.25
CA MET A 113 11.22 5.53 3.06
C MET A 113 11.30 6.34 4.37
N ASN A 114 11.32 7.66 4.24
CA ASN A 114 11.12 8.58 5.37
C ASN A 114 10.30 9.81 4.90
N ALA A 115 10.20 10.86 5.73
CA ALA A 115 9.46 12.06 5.37
C ALA A 115 9.96 12.73 4.07
N ASP A 116 11.25 12.55 3.76
CA ASP A 116 11.97 13.20 2.67
C ASP A 116 12.45 12.24 1.57
N LYS A 117 12.43 10.93 1.81
CA LYS A 117 12.84 9.89 0.88
C LYS A 117 11.62 9.08 0.43
N THR A 118 11.33 9.15 -0.85
CA THR A 118 10.32 8.35 -1.56
C THR A 118 11.02 7.40 -2.53
N PRO A 119 10.34 6.33 -2.99
CA PRO A 119 10.91 5.44 -4.00
C PRO A 119 11.29 6.22 -5.26
N ASN A 120 12.43 5.87 -5.84
CA ASN A 120 12.77 6.31 -7.18
C ASN A 120 11.89 5.58 -8.22
N LYS A 121 12.11 5.87 -9.51
CA LYS A 121 11.29 5.28 -10.59
C LYS A 121 11.39 3.75 -10.64
N GLU A 122 12.57 3.19 -10.49
CA GLU A 122 12.83 1.75 -10.53
C GLU A 122 12.24 1.06 -9.30
N GLU A 123 12.52 1.59 -8.09
CA GLU A 123 11.95 1.08 -6.85
C GLU A 123 10.40 1.10 -6.87
N TRP A 124 9.79 2.13 -7.50
CA TRP A 124 8.35 2.17 -7.69
C TRP A 124 7.85 1.11 -8.66
N LEU A 125 8.54 0.89 -9.80
CA LEU A 125 8.16 -0.14 -10.75
C LEU A 125 8.20 -1.53 -10.09
N ASP A 126 9.22 -1.81 -9.29
CA ASP A 126 9.33 -3.06 -8.56
C ASP A 126 8.23 -3.21 -7.50
N ILE A 127 7.93 -2.14 -6.74
CA ILE A 127 6.82 -2.14 -5.77
C ILE A 127 5.50 -2.42 -6.47
N LYS A 128 5.26 -1.73 -7.60
CA LYS A 128 4.04 -1.87 -8.40
C LYS A 128 3.90 -3.26 -8.99
N GLU A 129 5.01 -3.88 -9.41
CA GLU A 129 5.03 -5.27 -9.89
C GLU A 129 4.70 -6.24 -8.76
N ALA A 130 5.36 -6.10 -7.60
CA ALA A 130 5.09 -6.96 -6.44
C ALA A 130 3.63 -6.86 -5.98
N MET A 131 3.03 -5.67 -6.03
CA MET A 131 1.63 -5.42 -5.66
C MET A 131 0.59 -6.05 -6.61
N LYS A 132 0.99 -6.75 -7.69
CA LYS A 132 0.05 -7.55 -8.50
C LYS A 132 -0.36 -8.86 -7.82
N ASP A 133 0.51 -9.37 -6.96
CA ASP A 133 0.28 -10.56 -6.14
C ASP A 133 -0.09 -10.16 -4.70
N PRO A 134 -0.57 -11.09 -3.85
CA PRO A 134 -0.82 -10.76 -2.46
C PRO A 134 0.45 -10.37 -1.70
N VAL A 135 0.44 -9.15 -1.16
CA VAL A 135 1.59 -8.55 -0.46
C VAL A 135 1.18 -8.00 0.90
N TYR A 136 2.15 -7.83 1.80
CA TYR A 136 1.99 -6.98 2.97
C TYR A 136 2.88 -5.74 2.88
N LEU A 137 2.23 -4.59 2.66
CA LEU A 137 2.85 -3.28 2.61
C LEU A 137 2.83 -2.61 3.98
N HIS A 138 3.99 -2.32 4.55
CA HIS A 138 4.06 -1.64 5.84
C HIS A 138 5.13 -0.56 5.93
N CYS A 139 4.91 0.33 6.89
CA CYS A 139 5.96 1.16 7.47
C CYS A 139 5.90 0.99 8.99
N LYS A 140 6.42 1.93 9.79
CA LYS A 140 6.27 1.88 11.25
C LYS A 140 4.81 1.78 11.70
N TRP A 141 3.97 2.74 11.31
CA TRP A 141 2.60 2.91 11.81
C TRP A 141 1.50 2.53 10.80
N GLY A 142 1.88 2.21 9.55
CA GLY A 142 0.92 1.91 8.50
C GLY A 142 0.11 3.09 7.99
N ALA A 143 0.52 4.32 8.31
CA ALA A 143 -0.19 5.55 7.96
C ALA A 143 0.49 6.28 6.80
N ASP A 144 1.47 7.17 7.07
CA ASP A 144 1.97 8.13 6.08
C ASP A 144 2.68 7.49 4.86
N ARG A 145 3.80 6.78 5.06
CA ARG A 145 4.58 6.16 3.97
C ARG A 145 3.76 5.10 3.22
N THR A 146 3.02 4.29 3.97
CA THR A 146 2.09 3.29 3.42
C THR A 146 0.99 3.96 2.58
N GLY A 147 0.40 5.05 3.08
CA GLY A 147 -0.62 5.83 2.36
C GLY A 147 -0.09 6.45 1.08
N ALA A 148 1.18 6.89 1.04
CA ALA A 148 1.80 7.41 -0.17
C ALA A 148 1.94 6.35 -1.29
N ILE A 149 2.34 5.13 -0.93
CA ILE A 149 2.39 3.99 -1.86
C ILE A 149 0.98 3.63 -2.34
N ILE A 150 0.02 3.51 -1.42
CA ILE A 150 -1.39 3.20 -1.77
C ILE A 150 -1.97 4.28 -2.69
N ALA A 151 -1.73 5.57 -2.41
CA ALA A 151 -2.24 6.65 -3.25
C ALA A 151 -1.66 6.59 -4.67
N ARG A 152 -0.36 6.29 -4.81
CA ARG A 152 0.25 6.13 -6.13
C ARG A 152 -0.32 4.92 -6.89
N TYR A 153 -0.57 3.82 -6.18
CA TYR A 153 -1.30 2.68 -6.73
C TYR A 153 -2.69 3.07 -7.23
N LEU A 154 -3.47 3.81 -6.43
CA LEU A 154 -4.82 4.27 -6.83
C LEU A 154 -4.77 5.15 -8.09
N VAL A 155 -3.79 6.04 -8.21
CA VAL A 155 -3.61 6.89 -9.40
C VAL A 155 -3.24 6.06 -10.62
N GLU A 156 -2.18 5.26 -10.52
CA GLU A 156 -1.58 4.62 -11.71
C GLU A 156 -2.20 3.27 -12.09
N VAL A 157 -2.90 2.59 -11.19
CA VAL A 157 -3.50 1.26 -11.41
C VAL A 157 -5.02 1.35 -11.44
N ARG A 158 -5.63 2.13 -10.55
CA ARG A 158 -7.09 2.28 -10.46
C ARG A 158 -7.65 3.52 -11.16
N GLY A 159 -6.79 4.36 -11.71
CA GLY A 159 -7.19 5.53 -12.51
C GLY A 159 -7.80 6.68 -11.70
N TYR A 160 -7.54 6.72 -10.38
CA TYR A 160 -8.01 7.83 -9.54
C TYR A 160 -7.28 9.11 -9.97
N SER A 161 -7.96 10.25 -9.93
CA SER A 161 -7.24 11.53 -9.97
C SER A 161 -6.34 11.64 -8.73
N PRO A 162 -5.21 12.38 -8.80
CA PRO A 162 -4.34 12.59 -7.64
C PRO A 162 -5.08 13.16 -6.43
N LYS A 163 -6.11 14.00 -6.65
CA LYS A 163 -6.98 14.52 -5.60
C LYS A 163 -7.83 13.44 -4.94
N GLN A 164 -8.48 12.58 -5.72
CA GLN A 164 -9.27 11.47 -5.18
C GLN A 164 -8.38 10.49 -4.39
N ALA A 165 -7.20 10.15 -4.92
CA ALA A 165 -6.25 9.29 -4.23
C ALA A 165 -5.75 9.92 -2.91
N PHE A 166 -5.50 11.23 -2.92
CA PHE A 166 -5.16 11.99 -1.72
C PHE A 166 -6.27 11.91 -0.66
N GLU A 167 -7.50 12.23 -1.03
CA GLU A 167 -8.68 12.19 -0.14
C GLU A 167 -8.93 10.77 0.41
N ALA A 168 -8.61 9.74 -0.38
CA ALA A 168 -8.73 8.35 0.03
C ALA A 168 -7.74 7.94 1.13
N VAL A 169 -6.51 8.46 1.13
CA VAL A 169 -5.45 7.96 2.04
C VAL A 169 -5.16 8.85 3.26
N ILE A 170 -5.72 10.06 3.32
CA ILE A 170 -5.60 10.93 4.50
C ILE A 170 -6.41 10.38 5.68
N THR A 171 -6.13 10.83 6.90
CA THR A 171 -6.89 10.39 8.10
C THR A 171 -8.39 10.57 7.90
N GLY A 172 -9.17 9.50 8.06
CA GLY A 172 -10.62 9.46 7.82
C GLY A 172 -11.02 9.15 6.37
N GLY A 173 -10.06 9.05 5.45
CA GLY A 173 -10.28 8.61 4.08
C GLY A 173 -10.55 7.11 3.97
N THR A 174 -11.13 6.69 2.86
CA THR A 174 -11.61 5.32 2.63
C THR A 174 -10.52 4.25 2.61
N HIS A 175 -9.29 4.61 2.24
CA HIS A 175 -8.13 3.72 2.12
C HIS A 175 -7.09 3.94 3.23
N ALA A 176 -7.35 4.90 4.13
CA ALA A 176 -6.59 5.05 5.35
C ALA A 176 -6.91 3.94 6.34
N GLY A 177 -5.96 3.63 7.22
CA GLY A 177 -6.28 2.75 8.34
C GLY A 177 -7.08 3.50 9.40
N THR A 178 -7.88 2.79 10.18
CA THR A 178 -8.80 3.39 11.17
C THR A 178 -8.07 4.08 12.33
N LEU A 179 -6.78 3.77 12.55
CA LEU A 179 -5.92 4.42 13.54
C LEU A 179 -5.08 5.57 12.96
N GLY A 180 -5.20 5.87 11.67
CA GLY A 180 -4.59 7.03 11.03
C GLY A 180 -4.23 6.84 9.56
N GLY A 181 -4.16 7.95 8.84
CA GLY A 181 -3.74 8.03 7.42
C GLY A 181 -2.62 9.04 7.20
N LEU A 182 -2.39 9.37 5.93
CA LEU A 182 -1.36 10.32 5.48
C LEU A 182 -1.65 11.75 5.98
N LYS A 183 -0.65 12.37 6.61
CA LYS A 183 -0.72 13.75 7.14
C LYS A 183 -0.06 14.73 6.18
N ALA A 184 -0.84 15.21 5.21
CA ALA A 184 -0.40 16.05 4.10
C ALA A 184 0.39 17.31 4.50
N GLU A 185 -0.07 18.00 5.54
CA GLU A 185 0.55 19.25 6.01
C GLU A 185 2.01 19.04 6.45
N LYS A 186 2.31 17.83 6.95
CA LYS A 186 3.63 17.46 7.45
C LYS A 186 4.53 16.83 6.40
N TYR A 187 3.96 16.12 5.41
CA TYR A 187 4.72 15.23 4.52
C TYR A 187 4.50 15.53 3.04
N GLN A 188 4.80 16.75 2.61
CA GLN A 188 4.56 17.19 1.22
C GLN A 188 5.30 16.36 0.17
N LYS A 189 6.52 15.88 0.44
CA LYS A 189 7.25 15.01 -0.50
C LYS A 189 6.56 13.67 -0.71
N LEU A 190 5.94 13.10 0.32
CA LEU A 190 5.11 11.90 0.19
C LEU A 190 3.87 12.17 -0.66
N VAL A 191 3.25 13.35 -0.56
CA VAL A 191 2.13 13.72 -1.43
C VAL A 191 2.60 13.89 -2.88
N LYS A 192 3.72 14.57 -3.08
CA LYS A 192 4.30 14.80 -4.42
C LYS A 192 4.75 13.52 -5.12
N PHE A 193 4.94 12.43 -4.39
CA PHE A 193 5.25 11.11 -4.96
C PHE A 193 4.13 10.59 -5.89
N PHE A 194 2.87 10.88 -5.57
CA PHE A 194 1.71 10.48 -6.39
C PHE A 194 0.97 11.67 -7.00
N TRP A 195 1.28 12.89 -6.56
CA TRP A 195 0.73 14.13 -7.09
C TRP A 195 1.84 15.18 -7.31
N PRO A 196 2.63 15.07 -8.39
CA PRO A 196 3.82 15.91 -8.61
C PRO A 196 3.56 17.42 -8.51
N ASP A 197 2.43 17.87 -9.06
CA ASP A 197 2.01 19.28 -9.06
C ASP A 197 1.29 19.73 -7.78
N TYR A 198 1.30 18.91 -6.72
CA TYR A 198 0.63 19.24 -5.48
C TYR A 198 1.13 20.56 -4.88
N SER A 199 0.17 21.39 -4.50
CA SER A 199 0.35 22.60 -3.71
C SER A 199 -0.79 22.66 -2.69
N PRO A 200 -0.52 23.04 -1.42
CA PRO A 200 -1.57 23.17 -0.40
C PRO A 200 -2.75 24.08 -0.83
N LYS A 201 -2.49 25.06 -1.71
CA LYS A 201 -3.51 25.96 -2.27
C LYS A 201 -4.51 25.27 -3.20
N LEU A 202 -4.20 24.07 -3.71
CA LEU A 202 -5.11 23.30 -4.56
C LEU A 202 -6.27 22.68 -3.78
N LEU A 203 -6.12 22.51 -2.46
CA LEU A 203 -7.16 21.94 -1.60
C LEU A 203 -8.24 22.95 -1.20
N SER A 204 -7.97 24.27 -1.33
CA SER A 204 -8.90 25.34 -0.93
C SER A 204 -9.79 25.87 -2.05
N ARG A 205 -9.60 25.40 -3.29
CA ARG A 205 -10.47 25.74 -4.43
C ARG A 205 -11.65 24.76 -4.45
N LYS A 206 -12.76 25.17 -3.83
CA LYS A 206 -14.09 24.58 -4.01
C LYS A 206 -14.74 25.12 -5.26
#